data_AF-A0A2E3FR40-F1
#
_entry.id   AF-A0A2E3FR40-F1
#
_cell.length_a   1.000
_cell.length_b   1.000
_cell.length_c   1.000
_cell.angle_alpha   90.00
_cell.angle_beta   90.00
_cell.angle_gamma   90.00
#
_symmetry.space_group_name_H-M   'P 1'
#
loop_
_entity.id
_entity.type
_entity.pdbx_description
1 polymer ?
#
loop_
_entity_poly.entity_id
_entity_poly.type
_entity_poly.pdbx_seq_one_letter_code
_entity_poly.pdbx_strand_id
1 'polypeptide(L)'
;MRARVTMSAFFMLAILMASSSGCIGLVPAREMMEKMRDPPSLEEIEHRINASHVFATNIEDIQGSTQYSSQQTFDVDENVVEISAYISTQMPLELVIPGIPTEARYVSATLTDADNQVVWQAEITETERKMVETFTQPLAQGEWTLDVEARGYGEEIANLYKDSFQVLIKIERQCWLYPNELICSYD
;
A
#
# COMPACT_ATOMS: atom_id res chain seq x y z
N MET A 1 17.18 8.49 79.18
CA MET A 1 16.29 7.41 78.66
C MET A 1 15.17 7.92 77.73
N ARG A 2 14.59 9.12 77.92
CA ARG A 2 13.52 9.67 77.05
C ARG A 2 13.87 9.80 75.55
N ALA A 3 15.09 10.22 75.20
CA ALA A 3 15.50 10.44 73.80
C ALA A 3 15.57 9.15 72.94
N ARG A 4 15.83 7.99 73.54
CA ARG A 4 15.87 6.69 72.81
C ARG A 4 14.47 6.19 72.45
N VAL A 5 13.48 6.46 73.29
CA VAL A 5 12.07 6.07 73.08
C VAL A 5 11.43 6.94 72.01
N THR A 6 11.72 8.24 71.99
CA THR A 6 11.23 9.17 70.95
C THR A 6 11.85 8.88 69.58
N MET A 7 13.13 8.50 69.53
CA MET A 7 13.79 8.14 68.27
C MET A 7 13.22 6.84 67.67
N SER A 8 12.96 5.82 68.51
CA SER A 8 12.32 4.57 68.07
C SER A 8 10.88 4.79 67.56
N ALA A 9 10.11 5.66 68.22
CA ALA A 9 8.75 6.01 67.79
C ALA A 9 8.73 6.73 66.43
N PHE A 10 9.71 7.61 66.17
CA PHE A 10 9.86 8.27 64.86
C PHE A 10 10.18 7.28 63.74
N PHE A 11 11.07 6.31 63.99
CA PHE A 11 11.39 5.27 63.00
C PHE A 11 10.20 4.37 62.70
N MET A 12 9.45 3.93 63.73
CA MET A 12 8.23 3.13 63.52
C MET A 12 7.14 3.91 62.77
N LEU A 13 6.98 5.20 63.06
CA LEU A 13 6.01 6.05 62.36
C LEU A 13 6.40 6.25 60.88
N ALA A 14 7.70 6.41 60.59
CA ALA A 14 8.20 6.53 59.22
C ALA A 14 7.97 5.24 58.40
N ILE A 15 8.19 4.06 59.01
CA ILE A 15 7.93 2.77 58.38
C ILE A 15 6.43 2.58 58.12
N LEU A 16 5.57 2.96 59.08
CA LEU A 16 4.12 2.88 58.91
C LEU A 16 3.59 3.80 57.80
N MET A 17 4.09 5.04 57.72
CA MET A 17 3.72 5.95 56.63
C MET A 17 4.20 5.44 55.27
N ALA A 18 5.43 4.91 55.18
CA ALA A 18 5.96 4.31 53.95
C ALA A 18 5.19 3.04 53.51
N SER A 19 4.64 2.27 54.46
CA SER A 19 3.79 1.11 54.15
C SER A 19 2.36 1.50 53.71
N SER A 20 1.89 2.70 54.07
CA SER A 20 0.56 3.21 53.69
C SER A 20 0.53 3.87 52.31
N SER A 21 1.67 4.35 51.81
CA SER A 21 1.86 4.84 50.44
C SER A 21 2.03 3.70 49.42
N GLY A 22 1.21 2.65 49.54
CA GLY A 22 1.20 1.49 48.65
C GLY A 22 0.80 1.86 47.21
N CYS A 23 -0.02 1.04 46.55
CA CYS A 23 -0.32 1.10 45.10
C CYS A 23 -0.62 2.49 44.48
N ILE A 24 -0.95 3.52 45.27
CA ILE A 24 -1.03 4.93 44.86
C ILE A 24 0.30 5.47 44.30
N GLY A 25 1.45 4.98 44.77
CA GLY A 25 2.77 5.38 44.23
C GLY A 25 3.10 4.78 42.86
N LEU A 26 2.34 3.77 42.41
CA LEU A 26 2.57 3.12 41.12
C LEU A 26 2.06 3.95 39.94
N VAL A 27 1.00 4.75 40.14
CA VAL A 27 0.47 5.65 39.11
C VAL A 27 1.49 6.73 38.72
N PRO A 28 2.03 7.55 39.65
CA PRO A 28 3.05 8.53 39.29
C PRO A 28 4.35 7.89 38.78
N ALA A 29 4.70 6.67 39.23
CA ALA A 29 5.82 5.92 38.65
C ALA A 29 5.55 5.51 37.19
N ARG A 30 4.32 5.11 36.84
CA ARG A 30 3.91 4.78 35.47
C ARG A 30 3.90 6.00 34.57
N GLU A 31 3.34 7.11 35.03
CA GLU A 31 3.33 8.39 34.28
C GLU A 31 4.75 8.91 34.01
N MET A 32 5.66 8.74 34.98
CA MET A 32 7.07 9.12 34.79
C MET A 32 7.78 8.23 33.76
N MET A 33 7.46 6.93 33.74
CA MET A 33 7.96 6.01 32.71
C MET A 33 7.39 6.32 31.32
N GLU A 34 6.10 6.66 31.22
CA GLU A 34 5.47 7.03 29.94
C GLU A 34 6.07 8.33 29.39
N LYS A 35 6.39 9.29 30.26
CA LYS A 35 7.06 10.54 29.83
C LYS A 35 8.49 10.36 29.35
N MET A 36 9.15 9.26 29.73
CA MET A 36 10.47 8.89 29.21
C MET A 36 10.39 8.12 27.87
N ARG A 37 9.18 7.78 27.40
CA ARG A 37 8.97 7.18 26.09
C ARG A 37 9.10 8.24 25.01
N ASP A 38 9.76 7.89 23.91
CA ASP A 38 9.80 8.75 22.73
C ASP A 38 8.38 8.96 22.18
N PRO A 39 8.08 10.15 21.63
CA PRO A 39 6.78 10.40 21.02
C PRO A 39 6.58 9.50 19.80
N PRO A 40 5.32 9.15 19.47
CA PRO A 40 5.04 8.44 18.23
C PRO A 40 5.43 9.29 17.01
N SER A 41 5.90 8.63 15.96
CA SER A 41 6.20 9.25 14.67
C SER A 41 5.14 8.90 13.64
N LEU A 42 4.79 9.85 12.79
CA LEU A 42 4.01 9.60 11.57
C LEU A 42 4.95 9.00 10.52
N GLU A 43 4.62 7.81 10.05
CA GLU A 43 5.31 7.16 8.94
C GLU A 43 4.37 6.94 7.77
N GLU A 44 4.92 7.02 6.57
CA GLU A 44 4.23 6.77 5.32
C GLU A 44 4.58 5.37 4.82
N ILE A 45 3.57 4.52 4.72
CA ILE A 45 3.68 3.15 4.23
C ILE A 45 3.13 3.08 2.83
N GLU A 46 3.94 2.52 1.94
CA GLU A 46 3.58 2.29 0.56
C GLU A 46 3.03 0.87 0.37
N HIS A 47 1.81 0.78 -0.16
CA HIS A 47 1.23 -0.46 -0.65
C HIS A 47 1.16 -0.43 -2.18
N ARG A 48 1.45 -1.58 -2.83
CA ARG A 48 1.53 -1.68 -4.29
C ARG A 48 0.68 -2.84 -4.79
N ILE A 49 -0.15 -2.55 -5.79
CA ILE A 49 -0.96 -3.52 -6.51
C ILE A 49 -0.43 -3.59 -7.93
N ASN A 50 -0.06 -4.79 -8.37
CA ASN A 50 0.59 -4.99 -9.67
C ASN A 50 -0.22 -5.96 -10.51
N ALA A 51 -0.65 -5.51 -11.69
CA ALA A 51 -1.22 -6.33 -12.74
C ALA A 51 -0.25 -6.33 -13.92
N SER A 52 0.44 -7.44 -14.15
CA SER A 52 1.40 -7.57 -15.24
C SER A 52 1.21 -8.88 -15.98
N HIS A 53 1.35 -8.85 -17.30
CA HIS A 53 1.26 -10.03 -18.14
C HIS A 53 2.23 -9.95 -19.30
N VAL A 54 2.74 -11.11 -19.72
CA VAL A 54 3.56 -11.29 -20.92
C VAL A 54 2.79 -12.23 -21.81
N PHE A 55 2.45 -11.76 -23.01
CA PHE A 55 1.66 -12.54 -23.95
C PHE A 55 2.51 -13.64 -24.59
N ALA A 56 1.89 -14.79 -24.77
CA ALA A 56 2.43 -15.94 -25.48
C ALA A 56 1.29 -16.55 -26.31
N THR A 57 1.53 -16.79 -27.58
CA THR A 57 0.64 -17.45 -28.53
C THR A 57 1.15 -18.87 -28.76
N ASN A 58 0.22 -19.82 -28.72
CA ASN A 58 0.53 -21.22 -28.96
C ASN A 58 0.74 -21.49 -30.46
N ILE A 59 1.48 -22.55 -30.76
CA ILE A 59 1.83 -23.02 -32.12
C ILE A 59 0.59 -23.35 -32.97
N GLU A 60 -0.56 -23.62 -32.34
CA GLU A 60 -1.84 -23.88 -33.01
C GLU A 60 -2.60 -22.59 -33.36
N ASP A 61 -2.20 -21.44 -32.79
CA ASP A 61 -2.86 -20.15 -32.95
C ASP A 61 -1.82 -19.02 -33.18
N ILE A 62 -0.93 -19.24 -34.16
CA ILE A 62 0.16 -18.32 -34.53
C ILE A 62 -0.39 -16.96 -35.03
N GLN A 63 -1.66 -16.91 -35.43
CA GLN A 63 -2.34 -15.68 -35.88
C GLN A 63 -3.31 -15.09 -34.86
N GLY A 64 -3.63 -15.80 -33.78
CA GLY A 64 -4.57 -15.34 -32.77
C GLY A 64 -3.91 -14.45 -31.72
N SER A 65 -4.52 -13.31 -31.45
CA SER A 65 -4.20 -12.50 -30.28
C SER A 65 -4.73 -13.20 -29.03
N THR A 66 -3.94 -13.28 -27.96
CA THR A 66 -4.43 -13.77 -26.68
C THR A 66 -5.01 -12.63 -25.86
N GLN A 67 -6.15 -12.89 -25.20
CA GLN A 67 -6.80 -11.93 -24.32
C GLN A 67 -6.47 -12.25 -22.86
N TYR A 68 -6.23 -11.20 -22.09
CA TYR A 68 -6.02 -11.23 -20.66
C TYR A 68 -7.00 -10.25 -20.01
N SER A 69 -7.62 -10.67 -18.90
CA SER A 69 -8.43 -9.80 -18.07
C SER A 69 -8.12 -10.09 -16.61
N SER A 70 -7.96 -9.03 -15.81
CA SER A 70 -7.72 -9.10 -14.38
C SER A 70 -8.50 -7.99 -13.70
N GLN A 71 -9.25 -8.36 -12.67
CA GLN A 71 -9.92 -7.44 -11.78
C GLN A 71 -9.30 -7.61 -10.39
N GLN A 72 -8.89 -6.50 -9.77
CA GLN A 72 -8.33 -6.47 -8.42
C GLN A 72 -9.01 -5.38 -7.61
N THR A 73 -9.34 -5.65 -6.35
CA THR A 73 -9.96 -4.67 -5.46
C THR A 73 -9.05 -4.34 -4.28
N PHE A 74 -9.20 -3.14 -3.74
CA PHE A 74 -8.48 -2.70 -2.54
C PHE A 74 -9.27 -1.65 -1.75
N ASP A 75 -9.08 -1.65 -0.44
CA ASP A 75 -9.78 -0.74 0.46
C ASP A 75 -9.03 0.59 0.64
N VAL A 76 -9.79 1.68 0.55
CA VAL A 76 -9.33 3.05 0.80
C VAL A 76 -10.03 3.57 2.06
N ASP A 77 -9.24 3.90 3.07
CA ASP A 77 -9.68 4.48 4.34
C ASP A 77 -9.18 5.93 4.48
N GLU A 78 -9.52 6.56 5.61
CA GLU A 78 -9.11 7.94 5.90
C GLU A 78 -7.60 8.15 6.04
N ASN A 79 -6.85 7.05 6.24
CA ASN A 79 -5.41 7.07 6.39
C ASN A 79 -4.68 7.03 5.03
N VAL A 80 -5.39 6.77 3.93
CA VAL A 80 -4.84 6.89 2.58
C VAL A 80 -4.70 8.37 2.21
N VAL A 81 -3.48 8.76 1.87
CA VAL A 81 -3.13 10.15 1.53
C VAL A 81 -3.02 10.35 0.03
N GLU A 82 -2.43 9.37 -0.65
CA GLU A 82 -2.17 9.44 -2.09
C GLU A 82 -2.42 8.09 -2.76
N ILE A 83 -3.05 8.12 -3.94
CA ILE A 83 -3.14 6.99 -4.86
C ILE A 83 -2.52 7.41 -6.18
N SER A 84 -1.55 6.65 -6.66
CA SER A 84 -0.82 6.93 -7.89
C SER A 84 -0.94 5.75 -8.85
N ALA A 85 -1.45 6.00 -10.06
CA ALA A 85 -1.64 4.98 -11.09
C ALA A 85 -0.56 5.08 -12.18
N TYR A 86 0.05 3.95 -12.53
CA TYR A 86 1.09 3.84 -13.55
C TYR A 86 0.78 2.72 -14.53
N ILE A 87 1.05 2.96 -15.81
CA ILE A 87 0.93 1.98 -16.87
C ILE A 87 2.16 2.02 -17.79
N SER A 88 2.71 0.84 -18.06
CA SER A 88 3.81 0.62 -18.99
C SER A 88 3.49 -0.53 -19.91
N THR A 89 3.62 -0.30 -21.21
CA THR A 89 3.43 -1.32 -22.23
C THR A 89 4.70 -1.49 -23.07
N GLN A 90 4.94 -2.71 -23.51
CA GLN A 90 5.96 -3.05 -24.50
C GLN A 90 5.24 -3.85 -25.58
N MET A 91 4.97 -3.21 -26.72
CA MET A 91 4.25 -3.82 -27.84
C MET A 91 5.06 -3.69 -29.14
N PRO A 92 6.22 -4.36 -29.23
CA PRO A 92 7.16 -4.16 -30.33
C PRO A 92 6.68 -4.76 -31.66
N LEU A 93 5.57 -5.51 -31.70
CA LEU A 93 5.12 -6.29 -32.86
C LEU A 93 5.04 -5.49 -34.17
N GLU A 94 4.64 -4.22 -34.10
CA GLU A 94 4.54 -3.32 -35.25
C GLU A 94 5.89 -3.05 -35.93
N LEU A 95 7.01 -3.16 -35.19
CA LEU A 95 8.36 -3.07 -35.72
C LEU A 95 8.80 -4.35 -36.45
N VAL A 96 8.09 -5.46 -36.27
CA VAL A 96 8.49 -6.80 -36.75
C VAL A 96 7.64 -7.28 -37.92
N ILE A 97 6.32 -7.01 -37.92
CA ILE A 97 5.41 -7.45 -38.98
C ILE A 97 4.53 -6.27 -39.44
N PRO A 98 4.81 -5.64 -40.60
CA PRO A 98 3.96 -4.58 -41.12
C PRO A 98 2.62 -5.15 -41.61
N GLY A 99 1.50 -4.53 -41.20
CA GLY A 99 0.15 -4.87 -41.66
C GLY A 99 -0.74 -5.66 -40.68
N ILE A 100 -0.30 -5.86 -39.43
CA ILE A 100 -1.19 -6.35 -38.37
C ILE A 100 -2.12 -5.20 -37.93
N PRO A 101 -3.45 -5.42 -37.85
CA PRO A 101 -4.36 -4.38 -37.38
C PRO A 101 -3.99 -3.94 -35.96
N THR A 102 -3.68 -2.67 -35.76
CA THR A 102 -3.39 -2.09 -34.44
C THR A 102 -4.61 -2.19 -33.51
N GLU A 103 -5.82 -2.22 -34.07
CA GLU A 103 -7.07 -2.43 -33.34
C GLU A 103 -7.21 -3.83 -32.72
N ALA A 104 -6.35 -4.78 -33.11
CA ALA A 104 -6.35 -6.13 -32.53
C ALA A 104 -5.53 -6.23 -31.23
N ARG A 105 -4.76 -5.21 -30.86
CA ARG A 105 -3.91 -5.19 -29.66
C ARG A 105 -4.14 -3.94 -28.82
N TYR A 106 -4.38 -4.13 -27.54
CA TYR A 106 -4.61 -3.02 -26.62
C TYR A 106 -4.34 -3.46 -25.19
N VAL A 107 -4.00 -2.50 -24.34
CA VAL A 107 -4.08 -2.62 -22.88
C VAL A 107 -4.95 -1.47 -22.41
N SER A 108 -6.10 -1.82 -21.86
CA SER A 108 -7.04 -0.91 -21.23
C SER A 108 -7.00 -1.16 -19.73
N ALA A 109 -6.76 -0.11 -18.96
CA ALA A 109 -6.79 -0.15 -17.51
C ALA A 109 -7.75 0.93 -17.01
N THR A 110 -8.66 0.55 -16.13
CA THR A 110 -9.67 1.41 -15.54
C THR A 110 -9.58 1.31 -14.03
N LEU A 111 -9.49 2.45 -13.35
CA LEU A 111 -9.61 2.53 -11.90
C LEU A 111 -10.94 3.19 -11.56
N THR A 112 -11.73 2.47 -10.77
CA THR A 112 -13.04 2.89 -10.30
C THR A 112 -12.97 3.09 -8.80
N ASP A 113 -13.46 4.24 -8.33
CA ASP A 113 -13.54 4.57 -6.90
C ASP A 113 -14.73 3.89 -6.19
N ALA A 114 -14.81 4.08 -4.88
CA ALA A 114 -15.88 3.54 -4.04
C ALA A 114 -17.29 4.08 -4.40
N ASP A 115 -17.38 5.24 -5.05
CA ASP A 115 -18.64 5.83 -5.53
C ASP A 115 -19.04 5.31 -6.92
N ASN A 116 -18.33 4.32 -7.45
CA ASN A 116 -18.46 3.78 -8.81
C ASN A 116 -18.16 4.80 -9.91
N GLN A 117 -17.30 5.79 -9.64
CA GLN A 117 -16.83 6.74 -10.64
C GLN A 117 -15.47 6.28 -11.18
N VAL A 118 -15.33 6.35 -12.50
CA VAL A 118 -14.04 6.09 -13.16
C VAL A 118 -13.13 7.29 -12.95
N VAL A 119 -12.14 7.14 -12.07
CA VAL A 119 -11.19 8.20 -11.73
C VAL A 119 -9.96 8.20 -12.63
N TRP A 120 -9.63 7.04 -13.21
CA TRP A 120 -8.52 6.88 -14.13
C TRP A 120 -8.86 5.88 -15.22
N GLN A 121 -8.51 6.24 -16.45
CA GLN A 121 -8.63 5.34 -17.59
C GLN A 121 -7.43 5.55 -18.52
N ALA A 122 -6.79 4.45 -18.90
CA ALA A 122 -5.71 4.45 -19.86
C ALA A 122 -5.93 3.33 -20.88
N GLU A 123 -5.90 3.69 -22.16
CA GLU A 123 -5.94 2.75 -23.27
C GLU A 123 -4.68 2.98 -24.11
N ILE A 124 -3.88 1.92 -24.28
CA ILE A 124 -2.59 1.97 -24.97
C ILE A 124 -2.51 0.83 -25.97
N THR A 125 -2.17 1.16 -27.22
CA THR A 125 -2.06 0.21 -28.35
C THR A 125 -0.64 0.06 -28.88
N GLU A 126 0.30 0.83 -28.34
CA GLU A 126 1.70 0.90 -28.76
C GLU A 126 2.66 0.72 -27.57
N THR A 127 3.96 0.76 -27.84
CA THR A 127 4.99 0.77 -26.79
C THR A 127 5.06 2.15 -26.15
N GLU A 128 4.44 2.31 -25.00
CA GLU A 128 4.40 3.59 -24.30
C GLU A 128 4.57 3.39 -22.79
N ARG A 129 5.11 4.43 -22.14
CA ARG A 129 5.03 4.59 -20.70
C ARG A 129 4.25 5.87 -20.46
N LYS A 130 3.00 5.74 -20.02
CA LYS A 130 2.18 6.90 -19.69
C LYS A 130 2.63 7.47 -18.35
N MET A 131 2.53 8.79 -18.21
CA MET A 131 2.88 9.47 -16.96
C MET A 131 1.97 9.03 -15.81
N VAL A 132 2.51 9.09 -14.58
CA VAL A 132 1.80 8.74 -13.36
C VAL A 132 0.67 9.74 -13.13
N GLU A 133 -0.55 9.24 -12.93
CA GLU A 133 -1.68 10.07 -12.47
C GLU A 133 -1.84 9.87 -10.97
N THR A 134 -1.75 10.99 -10.25
CA THR A 134 -1.74 11.02 -8.77
C THR A 134 -3.00 11.69 -8.26
N PHE A 135 -3.68 11.00 -7.36
CA PHE A 135 -4.93 11.41 -6.71
C PHE A 135 -4.65 11.71 -5.24
N THR A 136 -4.95 12.93 -4.81
CA THR A 136 -4.84 13.38 -3.42
C THR A 136 -6.21 13.73 -2.86
N GLN A 137 -6.34 13.81 -1.53
CA GLN A 137 -7.60 14.04 -0.82
C GLN A 137 -8.44 15.21 -1.39
N PRO A 138 -9.79 15.09 -1.37
CA PRO A 138 -10.58 14.00 -0.77
C PRO A 138 -10.69 12.76 -1.68
N LEU A 139 -10.33 11.60 -1.14
CA LEU A 139 -10.51 10.29 -1.78
C LEU A 139 -11.81 9.66 -1.29
N ALA A 140 -12.56 8.99 -2.18
CA ALA A 140 -13.75 8.25 -1.79
C ALA A 140 -13.35 7.06 -0.90
N GLN A 141 -13.92 6.98 0.30
CA GLN A 141 -13.65 5.88 1.23
C GLN A 141 -14.47 4.65 0.85
N GLY A 142 -13.84 3.48 0.84
CA GLY A 142 -14.48 2.20 0.50
C GLY A 142 -13.63 1.36 -0.44
N GLU A 143 -14.28 0.39 -1.10
CA GLU A 143 -13.61 -0.53 -2.02
C GLU A 143 -13.39 0.13 -3.39
N TRP A 144 -12.13 0.18 -3.82
CA TRP A 144 -11.72 0.62 -5.15
C TRP A 144 -11.43 -0.60 -6.02
N THR A 145 -11.71 -0.46 -7.32
CA THR A 145 -11.55 -1.57 -8.28
C THR A 145 -10.62 -1.16 -9.41
N LEU A 146 -9.58 -1.96 -9.63
CA LEU A 146 -8.72 -1.91 -10.79
C LEU A 146 -9.14 -3.01 -11.77
N ASP A 147 -9.63 -2.61 -12.94
CA ASP A 147 -9.95 -3.49 -14.05
C ASP A 147 -8.92 -3.32 -15.16
N VAL A 148 -8.27 -4.41 -15.54
CA VAL A 148 -7.31 -4.46 -16.63
C VAL A 148 -7.78 -5.45 -17.68
N GLU A 149 -8.00 -4.97 -18.88
CA GLU A 149 -8.30 -5.76 -20.06
C GLU A 149 -7.20 -5.55 -21.09
N ALA A 150 -6.62 -6.62 -21.57
CA ALA A 150 -5.53 -6.52 -22.52
C ALA A 150 -5.61 -7.63 -23.56
N ARG A 151 -5.09 -7.33 -24.74
CA ARG A 151 -4.97 -8.24 -25.86
C ARG A 151 -3.65 -7.99 -26.56
N GLY A 152 -2.90 -9.05 -26.81
CA GLY A 152 -1.57 -8.94 -27.41
C GLY A 152 -1.11 -10.23 -28.07
N TYR A 153 0.10 -10.17 -28.62
CA TYR A 153 0.76 -11.27 -29.31
C TYR A 153 2.09 -11.59 -28.65
N GLY A 154 2.53 -12.84 -28.74
CA GLY A 154 3.90 -13.16 -28.35
C GLY A 154 4.34 -14.52 -28.81
N GLU A 155 5.51 -14.62 -29.41
CA GLU A 155 5.98 -15.84 -30.05
C GLU A 155 6.95 -16.58 -29.11
N GLU A 156 6.77 -17.89 -28.92
CA GLU A 156 7.58 -18.68 -27.97
C GLU A 156 8.68 -19.55 -28.59
N ILE A 157 8.65 -19.82 -29.90
CA ILE A 157 9.57 -20.75 -30.58
C ILE A 157 10.95 -20.10 -30.76
N ALA A 158 11.01 -18.86 -31.23
CA ALA A 158 12.24 -18.10 -31.44
C ALA A 158 12.39 -16.91 -30.46
N ASN A 159 11.35 -16.59 -29.69
CA ASN A 159 11.31 -15.53 -28.70
C ASN A 159 11.73 -14.16 -29.28
N LEU A 160 11.34 -13.91 -30.53
CA LEU A 160 11.74 -12.72 -31.30
C LEU A 160 10.90 -11.50 -30.93
N TYR A 161 9.62 -11.70 -30.58
CA TYR A 161 8.71 -10.65 -30.18
C TYR A 161 7.72 -11.17 -29.12
N LYS A 162 7.51 -10.37 -28.08
CA LYS A 162 6.49 -10.61 -27.05
C LYS A 162 5.94 -9.27 -26.59
N ASP A 163 4.63 -9.12 -26.70
CA ASP A 163 3.94 -8.02 -26.08
C ASP A 163 3.88 -8.26 -24.56
N SER A 164 4.07 -7.20 -23.78
CA SER A 164 3.94 -7.25 -22.34
C SER A 164 3.43 -5.93 -21.78
N PHE A 165 2.83 -5.99 -20.61
CA PHE A 165 2.41 -4.79 -19.91
C PHE A 165 2.57 -4.94 -18.40
N GLN A 166 2.59 -3.78 -17.75
CA GLN A 166 2.57 -3.64 -16.31
C GLN A 166 1.71 -2.44 -15.94
N VAL A 167 0.67 -2.69 -15.15
CA VAL A 167 -0.15 -1.68 -14.48
C VAL A 167 0.16 -1.76 -12.99
N LEU A 168 0.54 -0.63 -12.40
CA LEU A 168 0.91 -0.52 -11.00
C LEU A 168 0.07 0.57 -10.35
N ILE A 169 -0.65 0.22 -9.28
CA ILE A 169 -1.29 1.18 -8.39
C ILE A 169 -0.46 1.26 -7.12
N LYS A 170 -0.01 2.46 -6.81
CA LYS A 170 0.70 2.80 -5.59
C LYS A 170 -0.26 3.51 -4.65
N ILE A 171 -0.35 3.03 -3.41
CA ILE A 171 -1.23 3.57 -2.37
C ILE A 171 -0.33 3.97 -1.21
N GLU A 172 -0.31 5.26 -0.88
CA GLU A 172 0.42 5.77 0.27
C GLU A 172 -0.54 5.99 1.43
N ARG A 173 -0.21 5.36 2.55
CA ARG A 173 -0.97 5.39 3.80
C ARG A 173 -0.12 6.03 4.89
N GLN A 174 -0.72 6.91 5.69
CA GLN A 174 -0.10 7.43 6.90
C GLN A 174 -0.51 6.59 8.10
N CYS A 175 0.44 6.37 9.00
CA CYS A 175 0.22 5.57 10.20
C CYS A 175 1.12 6.04 11.33
N TRP A 176 0.74 5.69 12.55
CA TRP A 176 1.53 5.98 13.74
C TRP A 176 2.46 4.82 14.05
N LEU A 177 3.77 5.09 14.09
CA LEU A 177 4.74 4.16 14.62
C LEU A 177 5.05 4.52 16.07
N TYR A 178 4.77 3.59 16.98
CA TYR A 178 5.15 3.71 18.38
C TYR A 178 6.54 3.07 18.59
N PRO A 179 7.43 3.69 19.38
CA PRO A 179 8.82 3.24 19.53
C PRO A 179 9.02 1.78 20.02
N ASN A 180 8.01 1.23 20.69
CA ASN A 180 8.04 -0.13 21.26
C ASN A 180 7.28 -1.15 20.39
N GLU A 181 6.72 -0.71 19.26
CA GLU A 181 5.95 -1.54 18.34
C GLU A 181 6.67 -1.63 17.00
N LEU A 182 6.74 -2.84 16.44
CA LEU A 182 7.35 -3.08 15.13
C LEU A 182 6.33 -2.93 13.99
N ILE A 183 5.07 -2.71 14.33
CA ILE A 183 3.94 -2.63 13.41
C ILE A 183 3.32 -1.25 13.60
N CYS A 184 2.97 -0.62 12.49
CA CYS A 184 2.25 0.64 12.51
C CYS A 184 0.81 0.47 12.98
N SER A 185 0.31 1.43 13.75
CA SER A 185 -1.10 1.50 14.13
C SER A 185 -1.81 2.56 13.31
N TYR A 186 -3.04 2.25 12.93
CA TYR A 186 -4.00 3.22 12.43
C TYR A 186 -4.83 3.66 13.64
N ASP A 187 -5.04 4.97 13.77
CA ASP A 187 -5.92 5.54 14.80
C ASP A 187 -7.39 5.43 14.38
#